data_AF-A0A1V4RS40-F1
#
_entry.id   AF-A0A1V4RS40-F1
#
_cell.length_a   1.000
_cell.length_b   1.000
_cell.length_c   1.000
_cell.angle_alpha   90.00
_cell.angle_beta   90.00
_cell.angle_gamma   90.00
#
_symmetry.space_group_name_H-M   'P 1'
#
loop_
_entity.id
_entity.type
_entity.pdbx_description
1 polymer ?
#
loop_
_entity_poly.entity_id
_entity_poly.type
_entity_poly.pdbx_seq_one_letter_code
_entity_poly.pdbx_strand_id
1 'polypeptide(L)'
;MTRVDKKLKKWEKNPPTDTPKDSVISLLDRFFNGQYEFKSGSHIVVRDDRLKDLPDYGPDGSFDIPIKGGQRVKGYYLNRLARTIRLLEEMET
;
A
#
# COMPACT_ATOMS: atom_id res chain seq x y z
N MET A 1 -4.05 -12.16 16.27
CA MET A 1 -3.23 -11.67 15.14
C MET A 1 -3.63 -12.42 13.87
N THR A 2 -4.28 -11.73 12.95
CA THR A 2 -4.84 -12.26 11.70
C THR A 2 -3.74 -12.61 10.69
N ARG A 3 -4.10 -13.31 9.60
CA ARG A 3 -3.18 -13.55 8.47
C ARG A 3 -2.69 -12.25 7.82
N VAL A 4 -3.55 -11.22 7.80
CA VAL A 4 -3.22 -9.90 7.25
C VAL A 4 -2.23 -9.19 8.16
N ASP A 5 -2.43 -9.18 9.47
CA ASP A 5 -1.49 -8.54 10.42
C ASP A 5 -0.09 -9.15 10.31
N LYS A 6 -0.02 -10.48 10.12
CA LYS A 6 1.24 -11.21 9.93
C LYS A 6 1.94 -10.77 8.63
N LYS A 7 1.18 -10.58 7.56
CA LYS A 7 1.71 -10.08 6.27
C LYS A 7 2.21 -8.65 6.41
N LEU A 8 1.43 -7.74 6.99
CA LEU A 8 1.81 -6.34 7.21
C LEU A 8 3.07 -6.24 8.06
N LYS A 9 3.12 -6.95 9.19
CA LYS A 9 4.31 -7.01 10.05
C LYS A 9 5.54 -7.53 9.32
N LYS A 10 5.38 -8.50 8.42
CA LYS A 10 6.47 -9.00 7.58
C LYS A 10 6.97 -7.93 6.62
N TRP A 11 6.06 -7.26 5.91
CA TRP A 11 6.42 -6.23 4.93
C TRP A 11 7.06 -4.99 5.57
N GLU A 12 6.64 -4.66 6.78
CA GLU A 12 7.20 -3.55 7.55
C GLU A 12 8.63 -3.85 8.05
N LYS A 13 8.92 -5.06 8.53
CA LYS A 13 10.22 -5.39 9.13
C LYS A 13 11.23 -5.98 8.15
N ASN A 14 10.77 -6.86 7.27
CA ASN A 14 11.61 -7.59 6.31
C ASN A 14 10.79 -7.88 5.05
N PRO A 15 10.53 -6.85 4.21
CA PRO A 15 9.77 -7.02 2.98
C PRO A 15 10.50 -7.99 2.05
N PRO A 16 9.77 -8.88 1.34
CA PRO A 16 10.39 -9.67 0.28
C PRO A 16 10.91 -8.74 -0.83
N THR A 17 11.87 -9.21 -1.63
CA THR A 17 12.42 -8.44 -2.77
C THR A 17 11.32 -7.89 -3.67
N ASP A 18 10.32 -8.72 -3.97
CA ASP A 18 9.10 -8.33 -4.64
C ASP A 18 7.95 -9.30 -4.31
N THR A 19 6.74 -8.93 -4.73
CA THR A 19 5.50 -9.72 -4.51
C THR A 19 4.57 -9.56 -5.72
N PRO A 20 3.79 -10.60 -6.08
CA PRO A 20 2.77 -10.49 -7.12
C PRO A 20 1.79 -9.35 -6.84
N LYS A 21 1.46 -8.56 -7.88
CA LYS A 21 0.54 -7.41 -7.76
C LYS A 21 -0.81 -7.82 -7.16
N ASP A 22 -1.30 -9.03 -7.47
CA ASP A 22 -2.59 -9.52 -6.95
C ASP A 22 -2.60 -9.60 -5.43
N SER A 23 -1.46 -9.90 -4.80
CA SER A 23 -1.33 -9.89 -3.34
C SER A 23 -1.41 -8.49 -2.73
N VAL A 24 -0.99 -7.48 -3.50
CA VAL A 24 -1.09 -6.06 -3.14
C VAL A 24 -2.52 -5.58 -3.35
N ILE A 25 -3.15 -5.93 -4.48
CA ILE A 25 -4.55 -5.62 -4.79
C ILE A 25 -5.47 -6.14 -3.68
N SER A 26 -5.32 -7.40 -3.24
CA SER A 26 -6.15 -7.93 -2.14
C SER A 26 -5.99 -7.17 -0.81
N LEU A 27 -4.88 -6.47 -0.58
CA LEU A 27 -4.74 -5.58 0.57
C LEU A 27 -5.38 -4.22 0.30
N LEU A 28 -5.21 -3.67 -0.90
CA LEU A 28 -5.86 -2.43 -1.29
C LEU A 28 -7.40 -2.56 -1.25
N ASP A 29 -7.96 -3.66 -1.72
CA ASP A 29 -9.40 -3.96 -1.60
C ASP A 29 -9.90 -4.02 -0.15
N ARG A 30 -9.01 -4.36 0.79
CA ARG A 30 -9.37 -4.45 2.21
C ARG A 30 -9.28 -3.11 2.93
N PHE A 31 -8.27 -2.29 2.63
CA PHE A 31 -7.96 -1.07 3.40
C PHE A 31 -8.28 0.23 2.67
N PHE A 32 -8.34 0.18 1.35
CA PHE A 32 -8.49 1.31 0.43
C PHE A 32 -9.56 1.02 -0.64
N ASN A 33 -10.65 0.34 -0.27
CA ASN A 33 -11.66 -0.08 -1.24
C ASN A 33 -12.29 1.14 -1.94
N GLY A 34 -12.24 1.17 -3.27
CA GLY A 34 -12.72 2.32 -4.06
C GLY A 34 -11.81 3.55 -4.01
N GLN A 35 -10.63 3.45 -3.40
CA GLN A 35 -9.67 4.54 -3.19
C GLN A 35 -8.37 4.34 -3.97
N TYR A 36 -8.36 3.45 -4.97
CA TYR A 36 -7.20 3.25 -5.83
C TYR A 36 -7.56 3.02 -7.29
N GLU A 37 -6.65 3.35 -8.19
CA GLU A 37 -6.80 3.18 -9.64
C GLU A 37 -5.51 2.67 -10.30
N PHE A 38 -5.64 2.01 -11.44
CA PHE A 38 -4.49 1.57 -12.24
C PHE A 38 -4.13 2.61 -13.29
N LYS A 39 -2.91 3.14 -13.22
CA LYS A 39 -2.39 4.09 -14.22
C LYS A 39 -1.56 3.35 -15.27
N SER A 40 -2.12 3.23 -16.48
CA SER A 40 -1.48 2.61 -17.66
C SER A 40 -0.87 1.22 -17.39
N GLY A 41 -1.38 0.48 -16.40
CA GLY A 41 -0.88 -0.84 -15.99
C GLY A 41 0.52 -0.87 -15.37
N SER A 42 1.19 0.27 -15.20
CA SER A 42 2.55 0.37 -14.66
C SER A 42 2.59 0.88 -13.23
N HIS A 43 1.51 1.50 -12.74
CA HIS A 43 1.39 2.03 -11.39
C HIS A 43 -0.01 1.77 -10.84
N ILE A 44 -0.09 1.58 -9.54
CA ILE A 44 -1.34 1.71 -8.78
C ILE A 44 -1.26 3.03 -8.02
N VAL A 45 -2.23 3.91 -8.22
CA VAL A 45 -2.35 5.18 -7.50
C VAL A 45 -3.38 4.98 -6.41
N VAL A 46 -3.01 5.21 -5.16
CA VAL A 46 -3.93 5.22 -4.01
C VAL A 46 -4.21 6.67 -3.64
N ARG A 47 -5.47 7.01 -3.33
CA ARG A 47 -5.89 8.32 -2.82
C ARG A 47 -6.78 8.13 -1.60
N ASP A 48 -6.28 8.52 -0.43
CA ASP A 48 -7.04 8.42 0.83
C ASP A 48 -7.04 9.76 1.56
N ASP A 49 -8.21 10.32 1.80
CA ASP A 49 -8.39 11.61 2.46
C ASP A 49 -7.79 11.65 3.87
N ARG A 50 -7.69 10.50 4.56
CA ARG A 50 -7.07 10.40 5.89
C ARG A 50 -5.56 10.63 5.84
N LEU A 51 -4.94 10.51 4.67
CA LEU A 51 -3.52 10.73 4.46
C LEU A 51 -3.18 12.18 4.07
N LYS A 52 -4.20 13.04 3.92
CA LYS A 52 -3.98 14.48 3.69
C LYS A 52 -3.21 15.07 4.87
N ASP A 53 -2.38 16.06 4.57
CA ASP A 53 -1.52 16.78 5.53
C ASP A 53 -0.44 15.92 6.22
N LEU A 54 -0.35 14.62 5.93
CA LEU A 54 0.72 13.77 6.43
C LEU A 54 1.98 13.92 5.56
N PRO A 55 3.17 13.93 6.18
CA PRO A 55 4.42 13.91 5.43
C PRO A 55 4.51 12.60 4.62
N ASP A 56 5.19 12.66 3.47
CA ASP A 56 5.38 11.55 2.52
C ASP A 56 4.18 11.20 1.61
N TYR A 57 3.07 11.95 1.67
CA TYR A 57 1.91 11.76 0.78
C TYR A 57 1.66 13.01 -0.08
N GLY A 58 0.92 12.83 -1.17
CA GLY A 58 0.48 13.95 -2.02
C GLY A 58 -0.52 14.86 -1.30
N PRO A 59 -0.77 16.07 -1.82
CA PRO A 59 -1.68 17.04 -1.20
C PRO A 59 -3.13 16.54 -1.10
N ASP A 60 -3.50 15.56 -1.92
CA ASP A 60 -4.78 14.84 -1.90
C ASP A 60 -4.72 13.51 -1.12
N GLY A 61 -3.67 13.29 -0.32
CA GLY A 61 -3.44 12.03 0.38
C GLY A 61 -2.97 10.89 -0.54
N SER A 62 -2.45 11.23 -1.73
CA SER A 62 -2.09 10.23 -2.72
C SER A 62 -0.70 9.60 -2.52
N PHE A 63 -0.55 8.37 -2.98
CA PHE A 63 0.75 7.74 -3.19
C PHE A 63 0.73 6.69 -4.30
N ASP A 64 1.89 6.49 -4.93
CA ASP A 64 2.07 5.54 -6.02
C ASP A 64 2.74 4.23 -5.58
N ILE A 65 2.28 3.13 -6.17
CA ILE A 65 2.86 1.79 -6.08
C ILE A 65 3.24 1.34 -7.51
N PRO A 66 4.50 1.50 -7.92
CA PRO A 66 4.97 1.02 -9.22
C PRO A 66 4.92 -0.51 -9.35
N ILE A 67 4.52 -0.96 -10.54
CA ILE A 67 4.44 -2.35 -10.95
C ILE A 67 5.59 -2.66 -11.91
N LYS A 68 6.53 -3.51 -11.47
CA LYS A 68 7.61 -4.06 -12.29
C LYS A 68 7.06 -5.13 -13.24
N GLY A 69 7.26 -4.94 -14.54
CA GLY A 69 6.87 -5.91 -15.58
C GLY A 69 5.37 -6.22 -15.62
N GLY A 70 4.52 -5.31 -15.14
CA GLY A 70 3.06 -5.48 -15.11
C GLY A 70 2.55 -6.54 -14.12
N GLN A 71 3.43 -7.14 -13.31
CA GLN A 71 3.09 -8.29 -12.46
C GLN A 71 3.60 -8.22 -11.02
N ARG A 72 4.65 -7.44 -10.72
CA ARG A 72 5.32 -7.49 -9.40
C ARG A 72 5.49 -6.11 -8.77
N VAL A 73 5.45 -6.04 -7.45
CA VAL A 73 5.70 -4.83 -6.67
C VAL A 73 6.95 -5.03 -5.81
N LYS A 74 7.89 -4.07 -5.84
CA LYS A 74 9.14 -4.17 -5.08
C LYS A 74 8.92 -4.01 -3.58
N GLY A 75 9.76 -4.68 -2.78
CA GLY A 75 9.71 -4.67 -1.32
C GLY A 75 9.67 -3.29 -0.68
N TYR A 76 10.36 -2.31 -1.24
CA TYR A 76 10.31 -0.91 -0.80
C TYR A 76 8.87 -0.35 -0.76
N TYR A 77 8.07 -0.60 -1.82
CA TYR A 77 6.68 -0.14 -1.87
C TYR A 77 5.75 -0.98 -0.98
N LEU A 78 6.06 -2.27 -0.79
CA LEU A 78 5.35 -3.11 0.18
C LEU A 78 5.55 -2.61 1.61
N ASN A 79 6.76 -2.16 1.94
CA ASN A 79 7.10 -1.57 3.22
C ASN A 79 6.35 -0.26 3.44
N ARG A 80 6.38 0.64 2.45
CA ARG A 80 5.61 1.89 2.48
C ARG A 80 4.13 1.61 2.72
N LEU A 81 3.51 0.72 1.92
CA LEU A 81 2.10 0.36 2.08
C LEU A 81 1.79 -0.20 3.47
N ALA A 82 2.64 -1.07 4.01
CA ALA A 82 2.44 -1.63 5.34
C ALA A 82 2.51 -0.55 6.43
N ARG A 83 3.46 0.39 6.34
CA ARG A 83 3.58 1.52 7.25
C ARG A 83 2.38 2.46 7.16
N THR A 84 1.91 2.75 5.95
CA THR A 84 0.70 3.56 5.73
C THR A 84 -0.52 2.94 6.40
N ILE A 85 -0.73 1.63 6.23
CA ILE A 85 -1.85 0.93 6.88
C ILE A 85 -1.74 1.00 8.40
N ARG A 86 -0.55 0.81 8.97
CA ARG A 86 -0.33 0.93 10.43
C ARG A 86 -0.61 2.33 10.94
N LEU A 87 -0.15 3.35 10.24
CA LEU A 87 -0.40 4.74 10.57
C LEU A 87 -1.91 5.03 10.62
N LEU A 88 -2.67 4.56 9.62
CA LEU A 88 -4.13 4.71 9.60
C LEU A 88 -4.81 3.97 10.75
N GLU A 89 -4.39 2.74 11.05
CA GLU A 89 -4.90 1.99 12.21
C GLU A 89 -4.63 2.72 13.54
N GLU A 90 -3.49 3.39 13.67
CA GLU A 90 -3.13 4.20 14.86
C GLU A 90 -3.96 5.48 14.97
N MET A 91 -4.34 6.10 13.85
CA MET A 91 -5.18 7.32 13.83
C MET A 91 -6.64 7.06 14.19
N GLU A 92 -7.13 5.83 14.01
CA GLU A 92 -8.51 5.42 14.34
C GLU A 92 -8.67 4.97 15.80
N THR A 93 -7.59 5.00 16.60
CA THR A 93 -7.56 4.60 18.02
C THR A 93 -7.56 5.81 18.94
#